data_AF-U7NXB1-F1
#
_entry.id   AF-U7NXB1-F1
#
_cell.length_a   1.000
_cell.length_b   1.000
_cell.length_c   1.000
_cell.angle_alpha   90.00
_cell.angle_beta   90.00
_cell.angle_gamma   90.00
#
_symmetry.space_group_name_H-M   'P 1'
#
loop_
_entity.id
_entity.type
_entity.pdbx_description
1 polymer ?
#
loop_
_entity_poly.entity_id
_entity_poly.type
_entity_poly.pdbx_seq_one_letter_code
_entity_poly.pdbx_strand_id
1 'polypeptide(L)'
;MAFPKYIPNLAAQHPLYLFNQFEKFRDGTREDYVMSKLAKTLSLEERINIAVYYSQQKAKSRTGGDPTKAEAGEKLFAAQCAGCHGENAQGFRDMPRLAGQPAEYLGIALRRFKEMDPTKHSTPMIGVAGVLSEGEIEALAEYLAGW
;
A
#
# COMPACT_ATOMS: atom_id res chain seq x y z
N MET A 1 -10.86 10.86 -17.64
CA MET A 1 -9.43 10.67 -17.35
C MET A 1 -9.22 9.37 -16.61
N ALA A 2 -8.24 8.56 -17.01
CA ALA A 2 -7.79 7.43 -16.19
C ALA A 2 -6.98 7.97 -14.99
N PHE A 3 -7.23 7.45 -13.79
CA PHE A 3 -6.45 7.80 -12.60
C PHE A 3 -4.99 7.31 -12.76
N PRO A 4 -3.98 8.09 -12.35
CA PRO A 4 -2.58 7.67 -12.42
C PRO A 4 -2.36 6.36 -11.66
N LYS A 5 -1.62 5.43 -12.27
CA LYS A 5 -1.43 4.08 -11.74
C LYS A 5 -0.45 4.01 -10.56
N TYR A 6 0.32 5.07 -10.29
CA TYR A 6 1.17 5.16 -9.09
C TYR A 6 0.45 5.75 -7.86
N ILE A 7 -0.80 6.21 -7.98
CA ILE A 7 -1.58 6.76 -6.85
C ILE A 7 -2.32 5.61 -6.16
N PRO A 8 -2.17 5.43 -4.83
CA PRO A 8 -2.81 4.34 -4.13
C PRO A 8 -4.34 4.45 -4.14
N ASN A 9 -5.00 3.31 -4.12
CA ASN A 9 -6.44 3.24 -3.86
C ASN A 9 -6.68 3.38 -2.35
N LEU A 10 -7.50 4.35 -1.94
CA LEU A 10 -7.86 4.54 -0.53
C LEU A 10 -9.20 3.89 -0.16
N ALA A 11 -10.04 3.53 -1.15
CA ALA A 11 -11.34 2.94 -0.89
C ALA A 11 -11.21 1.57 -0.20
N ALA A 12 -12.05 1.33 0.82
CA ALA A 12 -12.03 0.15 1.67
C ALA A 12 -10.70 -0.08 2.42
N GLN A 13 -9.83 0.93 2.50
CA GLN A 13 -8.61 0.85 3.30
C GLN A 13 -8.94 1.00 4.78
N HIS A 14 -8.14 0.37 5.66
CA HIS A 14 -8.39 0.45 7.10
C HIS A 14 -8.23 1.87 7.63
N PRO A 15 -9.20 2.38 8.43
CA PRO A 15 -9.20 3.78 8.86
C PRO A 15 -8.01 4.08 9.77
N LEU A 16 -7.61 3.15 10.64
CA LEU A 16 -6.44 3.33 11.50
C LEU A 16 -5.14 3.40 10.68
N TYR A 17 -4.99 2.55 9.65
CA TYR A 17 -3.87 2.65 8.73
C TYR A 17 -3.84 4.00 8.02
N LEU A 18 -4.96 4.45 7.45
CA LEU A 18 -5.06 5.73 6.75
C LEU A 18 -4.68 6.90 7.67
N PHE A 19 -5.27 6.95 8.86
CA PHE A 19 -4.97 7.96 9.87
C PHE A 19 -3.47 7.98 10.22
N ASN A 20 -2.89 6.80 10.50
CA ASN A 20 -1.47 6.68 10.81
C ASN A 20 -0.57 7.12 9.64
N GLN A 21 -0.98 6.89 8.39
CA GLN A 21 -0.21 7.40 7.24
C GLN A 21 -0.25 8.93 7.18
N PHE A 22 -1.40 9.55 7.44
CA PHE A 22 -1.46 11.02 7.52
C PHE A 22 -0.61 11.57 8.65
N GLU A 23 -0.61 10.95 9.83
CA GLU A 23 0.25 11.37 10.95
C GLU A 23 1.73 11.27 10.58
N LYS A 24 2.16 10.17 9.96
CA LYS A 24 3.53 10.01 9.46
C LYS A 24 3.90 11.05 8.39
N PHE A 25 2.97 11.42 7.52
CA PHE A 25 3.20 12.50 6.54
C PHE A 25 3.28 13.88 7.19
N ARG A 26 2.53 14.10 8.28
CA ARG A 26 2.49 15.35 9.02
C ARG A 26 3.77 15.58 9.83
N ASP A 27 4.25 14.55 10.52
CA ASP A 27 5.42 14.62 11.40
C ASP A 27 6.77 14.42 10.68
N GLY A 28 6.75 13.98 9.41
CA GLY A 28 7.95 13.77 8.59
C GLY A 28 8.51 12.35 8.65
N THR A 29 7.91 11.44 9.42
CA THR A 29 8.30 10.01 9.42
C THR A 29 8.09 9.36 8.05
N ARG A 30 7.12 9.88 7.27
CA ARG A 30 6.89 9.52 5.87
C ARG A 30 6.91 10.78 5.02
N GLU A 31 7.63 10.78 3.90
CA GLU A 31 7.66 11.94 3.01
C GLU A 31 7.07 11.66 1.63
N ASP A 32 6.35 12.65 1.10
CA ASP A 32 5.87 12.74 -0.28
C ASP A 32 5.56 14.20 -0.61
N TYR A 33 5.81 14.63 -1.85
CA TYR A 33 5.66 16.03 -2.25
C TYR A 33 4.25 16.58 -1.98
N VAL A 34 3.21 15.79 -2.25
CA VAL A 34 1.81 16.20 -2.12
C VAL A 34 1.33 15.92 -0.70
N MET A 35 1.52 14.69 -0.22
CA MET A 35 0.91 14.27 1.04
C MET A 35 1.53 14.93 2.26
N SER A 36 2.84 15.23 2.26
CA SER A 36 3.47 15.94 3.38
C SER A 36 3.00 17.39 3.51
N LYS A 37 2.62 18.05 2.41
CA LYS A 37 2.01 19.39 2.44
C LYS A 37 0.56 19.31 2.92
N LEU A 38 -0.21 18.41 2.32
CA LEU A 38 -1.63 18.21 2.65
C LEU A 38 -1.83 17.84 4.12
N ALA A 39 -1.04 16.89 4.64
CA ALA A 39 -1.18 16.43 6.01
C ALA A 39 -0.91 17.52 7.07
N LYS A 40 -0.06 18.52 6.74
CA LYS A 40 0.24 19.66 7.61
C LYS A 40 -0.84 20.74 7.59
N THR A 41 -1.62 20.84 6.52
CA THR A 41 -2.71 21.83 6.41
C THR A 41 -4.03 21.36 6.99
N LEU A 42 -4.24 20.04 7.08
CA LEU A 42 -5.45 19.46 7.66
C LEU A 42 -5.41 19.53 9.19
N SER A 43 -6.56 19.75 9.82
CA SER A 43 -6.78 19.54 11.25
C SER A 43 -6.77 18.06 11.63
N LEU A 44 -6.67 17.76 12.94
CA LEU A 44 -6.80 16.38 13.43
C LEU A 44 -8.15 15.76 13.04
N GLU A 45 -9.22 16.52 13.20
CA GLU A 45 -10.59 16.09 12.87
C GLU A 45 -10.73 15.77 11.38
N GLU A 46 -10.21 16.61 10.49
CA GLU A 46 -10.25 16.35 9.05
C GLU A 46 -9.47 15.09 8.66
N ARG A 47 -8.30 14.84 9.27
CA ARG A 47 -7.55 13.60 9.01
C ARG A 47 -8.32 12.35 9.43
N ILE A 48 -9.00 12.40 10.58
CA ILE A 48 -9.87 11.32 11.06
C ILE A 48 -11.06 11.14 10.10
N ASN A 49 -11.75 12.22 9.75
CA ASN A 49 -12.92 12.18 8.88
C ASN A 49 -12.58 11.63 7.49
N ILE A 50 -11.46 12.03 6.91
CA ILE A 50 -10.98 11.50 5.62
C ILE A 50 -10.68 9.99 5.73
N ALA A 51 -10.00 9.56 6.81
CA ALA A 51 -9.69 8.16 7.03
C ALA A 51 -10.97 7.29 7.16
N VAL A 52 -11.97 7.77 7.89
CA VAL A 52 -13.28 7.10 8.04
C VAL A 52 -14.06 7.12 6.73
N TYR A 53 -14.04 8.24 5.99
CA TYR A 53 -14.75 8.36 4.73
C TYR A 53 -14.26 7.35 3.69
N TYR A 54 -12.94 7.23 3.50
CA TYR A 54 -12.39 6.29 2.53
C TYR A 54 -12.52 4.82 2.95
N SER A 55 -12.52 4.52 4.25
CA SER A 55 -12.73 3.14 4.72
C SER A 55 -14.12 2.61 4.42
N GLN A 56 -15.12 3.49 4.33
CA GLN A 56 -16.51 3.14 4.00
C GLN A 56 -16.78 3.03 2.50
N GLN A 57 -15.86 3.49 1.65
CA GLN A 57 -16.02 3.37 0.20
C GLN A 57 -15.81 1.93 -0.27
N LYS A 58 -16.53 1.54 -1.31
CA LYS A 58 -16.33 0.25 -1.98
C LYS A 58 -15.11 0.32 -2.89
N ALA A 59 -14.12 -0.54 -2.66
CA ALA A 59 -13.02 -0.73 -3.59
C ALA A 59 -13.55 -1.28 -4.92
N LYS A 60 -13.17 -0.65 -6.03
CA LYS A 60 -13.42 -1.19 -7.36
C LYS A 60 -12.35 -2.22 -7.67
N SER A 61 -12.79 -3.40 -8.11
CA SER A 61 -11.90 -4.42 -8.64
C SER A 61 -11.13 -3.85 -9.83
N ARG A 62 -9.83 -4.15 -9.89
CA ARG A 62 -9.01 -3.79 -11.05
C ARG A 62 -8.73 -5.05 -11.85
N THR A 63 -9.15 -5.03 -13.10
CA THR A 63 -8.74 -6.05 -14.07
C THR A 63 -7.39 -5.65 -14.63
N GLY A 64 -6.34 -6.40 -14.34
CA GLY A 64 -5.04 -6.19 -14.98
C GLY A 64 -3.91 -6.98 -14.33
N GLY A 65 -3.05 -7.48 -15.18
CA GLY A 65 -1.76 -8.10 -14.84
C GLY A 65 -1.41 -9.24 -15.78
N ASP A 66 -0.13 -9.59 -15.85
CA ASP A 66 0.33 -10.79 -16.55
C ASP A 66 -0.09 -12.02 -15.73
N PRO A 67 -0.95 -12.91 -16.25
CA PRO A 67 -1.44 -14.08 -15.51
C PRO A 67 -0.31 -14.99 -14.99
N THR A 68 0.79 -15.08 -15.74
CA THR A 68 1.95 -15.90 -15.36
C THR A 68 2.66 -15.31 -14.14
N LYS A 69 2.81 -13.98 -14.10
CA LYS A 69 3.38 -13.27 -12.95
C LYS A 69 2.44 -13.32 -11.75
N ALA A 70 1.13 -13.26 -11.98
CA ALA A 70 0.13 -13.35 -10.93
C ALA A 70 0.17 -14.70 -10.20
N GLU A 71 0.35 -15.83 -10.90
CA GLU A 71 0.49 -17.16 -10.25
C GLU A 71 1.75 -17.26 -9.38
N ALA A 72 2.89 -16.75 -9.88
CA ALA A 72 4.12 -16.70 -9.09
C ALA A 72 3.95 -15.79 -7.86
N GLY A 73 3.29 -14.64 -8.03
CA GLY A 73 2.98 -13.69 -6.98
C GLY A 73 2.05 -14.26 -5.91
N GLU A 74 1.06 -15.07 -6.30
CA GLU A 74 0.14 -15.75 -5.37
C GLU A 74 0.88 -16.67 -4.41
N LYS A 75 1.73 -17.56 -4.95
CA LYS A 75 2.52 -18.51 -4.15
C LYS A 75 3.44 -17.78 -3.18
N LEU A 76 4.10 -16.73 -3.67
CA LEU A 76 4.99 -15.91 -2.85
C LEU A 76 4.23 -15.14 -1.76
N PHE A 77 3.09 -14.56 -2.09
CA PHE A 77 2.24 -13.83 -1.15
C PHE A 77 1.75 -14.75 -0.03
N ALA A 78 1.27 -15.95 -0.38
CA ALA A 78 0.83 -16.94 0.59
C ALA A 78 1.96 -17.32 1.57
N ALA A 79 3.18 -17.48 1.06
CA ALA A 79 4.34 -17.90 1.85
C ALA A 79 4.89 -16.79 2.76
N GLN A 80 4.92 -15.54 2.31
CA GLN A 80 5.69 -14.47 2.98
C GLN A 80 4.86 -13.26 3.45
N CYS A 81 3.66 -13.05 2.91
CA CYS A 81 2.91 -11.81 3.11
C CYS A 81 1.59 -12.02 3.86
N ALA A 82 0.90 -13.13 3.59
CA ALA A 82 -0.43 -13.42 4.10
C ALA A 82 -0.52 -13.45 5.63
N GLY A 83 0.55 -13.86 6.32
CA GLY A 83 0.60 -13.90 7.79
C GLY A 83 0.39 -12.53 8.44
N CYS A 84 0.77 -11.45 7.77
CA CYS A 84 0.56 -10.08 8.24
C CYS A 84 -0.60 -9.41 7.51
N HIS A 85 -0.64 -9.50 6.18
CA HIS A 85 -1.60 -8.78 5.34
C HIS A 85 -2.94 -9.51 5.13
N GLY A 86 -3.12 -10.69 5.75
CA GLY A 86 -4.30 -11.54 5.60
C GLY A 86 -4.27 -12.38 4.32
N GLU A 87 -4.98 -13.52 4.35
CA GLU A 87 -5.02 -14.51 3.26
C GLU A 87 -5.44 -13.92 1.91
N ASN A 88 -6.37 -12.96 1.92
CA ASN A 88 -6.88 -12.28 0.73
C ASN A 88 -6.31 -10.87 0.60
N ALA A 89 -5.13 -10.60 1.17
CA ALA A 89 -4.50 -9.29 1.18
C ALA A 89 -5.40 -8.16 1.71
N GLN A 90 -6.37 -8.51 2.57
CA GLN A 90 -7.40 -7.63 3.08
C GLN A 90 -6.89 -6.68 4.17
N GLY A 91 -5.74 -6.98 4.78
CA GLY A 91 -5.20 -6.28 5.94
C GLY A 91 -6.07 -6.43 7.19
N PHE A 92 -5.63 -5.82 8.28
CA PHE A 92 -6.37 -5.78 9.55
C PHE A 92 -5.85 -4.65 10.44
N ARG A 93 -6.76 -3.88 11.06
CA ARG A 93 -6.43 -2.73 11.95
C ARG A 93 -5.49 -1.71 11.29
N ASP A 94 -4.23 -1.68 11.69
CA ASP A 94 -3.19 -0.79 11.18
C ASP A 94 -2.38 -1.42 10.03
N MET A 95 -2.63 -2.69 9.71
CA MET A 95 -2.05 -3.35 8.54
C MET A 95 -2.86 -2.99 7.28
N PRO A 96 -2.22 -2.47 6.22
CA PRO A 96 -2.95 -2.04 5.04
C PRO A 96 -3.55 -3.22 4.28
N ARG A 97 -4.73 -2.96 3.71
CA ARG A 97 -5.27 -3.68 2.57
C ARG A 97 -4.35 -3.48 1.37
N LEU A 98 -3.86 -4.58 0.80
CA LEU A 98 -3.07 -4.59 -0.45
C LEU A 98 -3.91 -5.05 -1.66
N ALA A 99 -4.98 -5.81 -1.43
CA ALA A 99 -5.87 -6.28 -2.49
C ALA A 99 -6.50 -5.13 -3.29
N GLY A 100 -6.24 -5.13 -4.60
CA GLY A 100 -6.75 -4.15 -5.57
C GLY A 100 -5.96 -2.84 -5.57
N GLN A 101 -4.77 -2.81 -4.94
CA GLN A 101 -3.84 -1.70 -5.11
C GLN A 101 -3.23 -1.73 -6.52
N PRO A 102 -2.89 -0.58 -7.11
CA PRO A 102 -2.22 -0.58 -8.39
C PRO A 102 -0.85 -1.28 -8.34
N ALA A 103 -0.54 -2.12 -9.34
CA ALA A 103 0.75 -2.79 -9.45
C ALA A 103 1.93 -1.80 -9.43
N GLU A 104 1.81 -0.68 -10.16
CA GLU A 104 2.85 0.36 -10.19
C GLU A 104 3.09 0.97 -8.80
N TYR A 105 2.02 1.28 -8.05
CA TYR A 105 2.15 1.76 -6.67
C TYR A 105 2.83 0.73 -5.76
N LEU A 106 2.43 -0.54 -5.85
CA LEU A 106 3.00 -1.61 -5.04
C LEU A 106 4.49 -1.84 -5.36
N GLY A 107 4.85 -1.86 -6.63
CA GLY A 107 6.24 -1.99 -7.07
C GLY A 107 7.09 -0.82 -6.57
N ILE A 108 6.60 0.42 -6.68
CA ILE A 108 7.29 1.60 -6.13
C ILE A 108 7.45 1.47 -4.61
N ALA A 109 6.40 1.07 -3.89
CA ALA A 109 6.45 0.94 -2.44
C ALA A 109 7.46 -0.14 -1.99
N LEU A 110 7.44 -1.32 -2.61
CA LEU A 110 8.35 -2.42 -2.30
C LEU A 110 9.81 -2.06 -2.62
N ARG A 111 10.08 -1.43 -3.77
CA ARG A 111 11.43 -0.96 -4.11
C ARG A 111 11.95 0.07 -3.12
N ARG A 112 11.12 1.04 -2.72
CA ARG A 112 11.51 2.02 -1.68
C ARG A 112 11.83 1.36 -0.34
N PHE A 113 11.07 0.34 0.07
CA PHE A 113 11.40 -0.42 1.28
C PHE A 113 12.70 -1.21 1.14
N LYS A 114 12.93 -1.84 -0.03
CA LYS A 114 14.15 -2.58 -0.35
C LYS A 114 15.39 -1.68 -0.32
N GLU A 115 15.29 -0.47 -0.86
CA GLU A 115 16.38 0.51 -0.92
C GLU A 115 16.64 1.23 0.41
N MET A 116 15.91 0.87 1.48
CA MET A 116 15.95 1.55 2.78
C MET A 116 15.73 3.06 2.65
N ASP A 117 14.76 3.46 1.82
CA ASP A 117 14.43 4.86 1.57
C ASP A 117 14.26 5.61 2.91
N PRO A 118 15.07 6.66 3.17
CA PRO A 118 15.04 7.33 4.44
C PRO A 118 13.73 8.09 4.72
N THR A 119 12.86 8.20 3.72
CA THR A 119 11.50 8.76 3.86
C THR A 119 10.45 7.73 4.25
N LYS A 120 10.87 6.49 4.60
CA LYS A 120 10.02 5.35 4.99
C LYS A 120 10.46 4.72 6.30
N HIS A 121 11.03 5.52 7.20
CA HIS A 121 11.48 5.05 8.51
C HIS A 121 10.31 4.42 9.27
N SER A 122 10.58 3.30 9.95
CA SER A 122 9.64 2.64 10.89
C SER A 122 8.53 1.79 10.24
N THR A 123 8.91 0.76 9.47
CA THR A 123 8.02 -0.35 9.10
C THR A 123 8.75 -1.70 9.02
N PRO A 124 8.12 -2.83 9.45
CA PRO A 124 8.65 -4.17 9.23
C PRO A 124 8.94 -4.49 7.76
N MET A 125 8.26 -3.80 6.84
CA MET A 125 8.42 -4.03 5.40
C MET A 125 9.82 -3.75 4.85
N ILE A 126 10.67 -2.96 5.54
CA ILE A 126 12.07 -2.78 5.13
C ILE A 126 12.82 -4.11 5.17
N GLY A 127 12.67 -4.87 6.25
CA GLY A 127 13.30 -6.19 6.38
C GLY A 127 12.74 -7.20 5.40
N VAL A 128 11.41 -7.20 5.21
CA VAL A 128 10.72 -8.11 4.28
C VAL A 128 11.11 -7.82 2.84
N ALA A 129 11.07 -6.55 2.41
CA ALA A 129 11.36 -6.16 1.03
C ALA A 129 12.86 -6.22 0.69
N GLY A 130 13.74 -6.10 1.69
CA GLY A 130 15.20 -6.12 1.50
C GLY A 130 15.70 -7.36 0.76
N VAL A 131 15.07 -8.51 0.99
CA VAL A 131 15.45 -9.80 0.40
C VAL A 131 14.74 -10.14 -0.91
N LEU A 132 13.72 -9.37 -1.31
CA LEU A 132 12.98 -9.62 -2.55
C LEU A 132 13.84 -9.27 -3.77
N SER A 133 13.83 -10.11 -4.79
CA SER A 133 14.34 -9.81 -6.13
C SER A 133 13.36 -8.92 -6.91
N GLU A 134 13.83 -8.32 -8.00
CA GLU A 134 12.97 -7.46 -8.84
C GLU A 134 11.83 -8.26 -9.47
N GLY A 135 12.08 -9.49 -9.91
CA GLY A 135 11.05 -10.38 -10.44
C GLY A 135 9.98 -10.74 -9.40
N GLU A 136 10.37 -10.91 -8.13
CA GLU A 136 9.42 -11.16 -7.04
C GLU A 136 8.58 -9.92 -6.70
N ILE A 137 9.17 -8.73 -6.75
CA ILE A 137 8.45 -7.46 -6.59
C ILE A 137 7.39 -7.29 -7.68
N GLU A 138 7.76 -7.54 -8.93
CA GLU A 138 6.82 -7.50 -10.06
C GLU A 138 5.70 -8.54 -9.89
N ALA A 139 6.03 -9.79 -9.56
CA ALA A 139 5.05 -10.85 -9.38
C ALA A 139 4.03 -10.53 -8.28
N LEU A 140 4.50 -10.05 -7.12
CA LEU A 140 3.63 -9.61 -6.02
C LEU A 140 2.73 -8.44 -6.43
N ALA A 141 3.29 -7.45 -7.13
CA ALA A 141 2.55 -6.29 -7.58
C ALA A 141 1.42 -6.65 -8.55
N GLU A 142 1.69 -7.54 -9.52
CA GLU A 142 0.68 -8.02 -10.48
C GLU A 142 -0.40 -8.86 -9.79
N TYR A 143 -0.02 -9.78 -8.91
CA TYR A 143 -0.97 -10.60 -8.15
C TYR A 143 -1.92 -9.74 -7.30
N LEU A 144 -1.37 -8.80 -6.52
CA LEU A 144 -2.15 -7.94 -5.62
C LEU A 144 -3.04 -6.93 -6.37
N ALA A 145 -2.68 -6.59 -7.61
CA ALA A 145 -3.47 -5.70 -8.46
C ALA A 145 -4.68 -6.38 -9.09
N GLY A 146 -4.68 -7.70 -9.22
CA GLY A 146 -5.73 -8.49 -9.91
C GLY A 146 -7.03 -8.72 -9.12
N TRP A 147 -7.24 -8.01 -8.00
CA TRP A 147 -8.42 -8.13 -7.13
C TRP A 147 -9.48 -7.06 -7.40
#